data_AF-A0A6G7Y8P2-F1
#
_entry.id   AF-A0A6G7Y8P2-F1
#
_cell.length_a   1.000
_cell.length_b   1.000
_cell.length_c   1.000
_cell.angle_alpha   90.00
_cell.angle_beta   90.00
_cell.angle_gamma   90.00
#
_symmetry.space_group_name_H-M   'P 1'
#
loop_
_entity.id
_entity.type
_entity.pdbx_description
1 polymer ?
#
loop_
_entity_poly.entity_id
_entity_poly.type
_entity_poly.pdbx_seq_one_letter_code
_entity_poly.pdbx_strand_id
1 'polypeptide(L)'
;MLDDEDVQAMVGVHVQPAVERGVVSTGEGPVNAAFDTFEITITGRGGHGAYPHTAIDPITVLATIVAALPEAAARVINPIHPSVVTVGTIRGGTAENIIAESAHCTGTMRTFHDADRAVLQGALTRLAEGQALARGPPRR
;
A
#
# COMPACT_ATOMS: atom_id res chain seq x y z
N MET A 1 -25.32 -14.97 -2.90
CA MET A 1 -24.10 -14.54 -3.64
C MET A 1 -24.28 -14.95 -5.09
N LEU A 2 -23.47 -14.49 -6.05
CA LEU A 2 -23.59 -15.00 -7.43
C LEU A 2 -23.38 -16.52 -7.50
N ASP A 3 -22.70 -17.09 -6.51
CA ASP A 3 -22.47 -18.54 -6.34
C ASP A 3 -23.76 -19.36 -6.11
N ASP A 4 -24.87 -18.71 -5.77
CA ASP A 4 -26.18 -19.36 -5.55
C ASP A 4 -27.06 -19.37 -6.82
N GLU A 5 -26.62 -18.68 -7.87
CA GLU A 5 -27.35 -18.51 -9.12
C GLU A 5 -26.54 -19.24 -10.21
N ASP A 6 -27.15 -20.17 -10.97
CA ASP A 6 -26.48 -21.01 -11.99
C ASP A 6 -26.01 -20.20 -13.23
N VAL A 7 -25.14 -19.22 -13.01
CA VAL A 7 -24.66 -18.24 -14.00
C VAL A 7 -23.69 -18.91 -14.97
N GLN A 8 -24.10 -19.00 -16.23
CA GLN A 8 -23.30 -19.62 -17.30
C GLN A 8 -22.24 -18.68 -17.89
N ALA A 9 -22.44 -17.35 -17.81
CA ALA A 9 -21.51 -16.36 -18.32
C ALA A 9 -21.77 -14.96 -17.73
N MET A 10 -20.74 -14.13 -17.68
CA MET A 10 -20.83 -12.72 -17.30
C MET A 10 -20.06 -11.85 -18.30
N VAL A 11 -20.64 -10.71 -18.67
CA VAL A 11 -20.01 -9.72 -19.54
C VAL A 11 -20.01 -8.38 -18.82
N GLY A 12 -18.84 -7.75 -18.75
CA GLY A 12 -18.65 -6.39 -18.24
C GLY A 12 -18.09 -5.48 -19.33
N VAL A 13 -18.51 -4.22 -19.34
CA VAL A 13 -17.99 -3.21 -20.26
C VAL A 13 -17.56 -1.97 -19.49
N HIS A 14 -16.48 -1.34 -19.93
CA HIS A 14 -16.00 -0.07 -19.37
C HIS A 14 -15.66 0.86 -20.53
N VAL A 15 -16.05 2.13 -20.44
CA VAL A 15 -15.65 3.14 -21.42
C VAL A 15 -14.17 3.44 -21.23
N GLN A 16 -13.35 3.22 -22.26
CA GLN A 16 -11.91 3.48 -22.22
C GLN A 16 -11.58 4.66 -23.14
N PRO A 17 -11.21 5.84 -22.61
CA PRO A 17 -10.94 7.03 -23.42
C PRO A 17 -9.79 6.88 -24.43
N ALA A 18 -8.88 5.93 -24.18
CA ALA A 18 -7.76 5.63 -25.08
C ALA A 18 -8.16 4.77 -26.29
N VAL A 19 -9.39 4.23 -26.34
CA VAL A 19 -9.90 3.45 -27.47
C VAL A 19 -10.70 4.37 -28.39
N GLU A 20 -10.46 4.28 -29.71
CA GLU A 20 -11.14 5.10 -30.70
C GLU A 20 -12.67 4.93 -30.62
N ARG A 21 -13.40 6.03 -30.85
CA ARG A 21 -14.87 6.02 -30.82
C ARG A 21 -15.42 5.00 -31.82
N GLY A 22 -16.32 4.15 -31.35
CA GLY A 22 -16.96 3.11 -32.18
C GLY A 22 -16.17 1.81 -32.25
N VAL A 23 -15.00 1.73 -31.61
CA VAL A 23 -14.20 0.51 -31.50
C VAL A 23 -14.46 -0.16 -30.16
N VAL A 24 -14.65 -1.48 -30.20
CA VAL A 24 -14.64 -2.34 -29.01
C VAL A 24 -13.33 -3.10 -28.99
N SER A 25 -12.56 -2.94 -27.93
CA SER A 25 -11.32 -3.69 -27.72
C SER A 25 -11.56 -4.81 -26.71
N THR A 26 -11.11 -6.02 -27.03
CA THR A 26 -11.18 -7.22 -26.19
C THR A 26 -9.96 -8.08 -26.44
N GLY A 27 -9.59 -8.90 -25.46
CA GLY A 27 -8.50 -9.87 -25.55
C GLY A 27 -8.78 -11.07 -24.66
N GLU A 28 -8.07 -12.17 -24.91
CA GLU A 28 -8.09 -13.32 -24.01
C GLU A 28 -7.28 -13.01 -22.74
N GLY A 29 -7.80 -13.42 -21.58
CA GLY A 29 -7.17 -13.21 -20.29
C GLY A 29 -7.40 -11.83 -19.66
N PRO A 30 -6.60 -11.45 -18.65
CA PRO A 30 -6.76 -10.19 -17.92
C PRO A 30 -6.57 -8.97 -18.83
N VAL A 31 -7.49 -8.01 -18.76
CA VAL A 31 -7.41 -6.74 -19.53
C VAL A 31 -6.93 -5.58 -18.67
N ASN A 32 -7.22 -5.59 -17.36
CA ASN A 32 -6.86 -4.54 -16.42
C ASN A 32 -6.13 -5.13 -15.21
N ALA A 33 -5.18 -4.38 -14.64
CA ALA A 33 -4.53 -4.73 -13.40
C ALA A 33 -5.50 -4.69 -12.22
N ALA A 34 -5.30 -5.58 -11.24
CA ALA A 34 -5.99 -5.55 -9.96
C ALA A 34 -5.82 -4.20 -9.27
N PHE A 35 -6.84 -3.80 -8.51
CA PHE A 35 -6.79 -2.62 -7.65
C PHE A 35 -6.91 -3.04 -6.21
N ASP A 36 -5.94 -2.64 -5.41
CA ASP A 36 -5.98 -2.80 -3.97
C ASP A 36 -5.58 -1.51 -3.30
N THR A 37 -6.10 -1.30 -2.11
CA THR A 37 -5.71 -0.21 -1.22
C THR A 37 -4.95 -0.77 -0.03
N PHE A 38 -4.08 0.04 0.54
CA PHE A 38 -3.44 -0.25 1.81
C PHE A 38 -3.45 0.96 2.72
N GLU A 39 -3.38 0.68 4.01
CA GLU A 39 -3.28 1.66 5.08
C GLU A 39 -2.17 1.22 6.03
N ILE A 40 -1.31 2.15 6.42
CA ILE A 40 -0.27 1.91 7.42
C ILE A 40 -0.41 2.98 8.50
N THR A 41 -0.66 2.53 9.73
CA THR A 41 -0.69 3.39 10.91
C THR A 41 0.42 2.96 11.85
N ILE A 42 1.31 3.89 12.18
CA ILE A 42 2.38 3.72 13.16
C ILE A 42 1.98 4.45 14.43
N THR A 43 1.81 3.69 15.51
CA THR A 43 1.62 4.24 16.85
C THR A 43 2.97 4.39 17.54
N GLY A 44 3.29 5.62 17.93
CA GLY A 44 4.49 5.97 18.68
C GLY A 44 4.15 6.30 20.13
N ARG A 45 4.98 7.16 20.71
CA ARG A 45 4.75 7.78 22.01
C ARG A 45 5.15 9.24 21.88
N GLY A 46 4.18 10.14 22.06
CA GLY A 46 4.41 11.56 21.94
C GLY A 46 5.38 12.08 23.00
N GLY A 47 5.90 13.29 22.77
CA GLY A 47 6.82 13.93 23.70
C GLY A 47 7.29 15.28 23.21
N HIS A 48 7.99 16.00 24.07
CA HIS A 48 8.59 17.28 23.71
C HIS A 48 9.74 17.05 22.70
N GLY A 49 9.79 17.82 21.61
CA GLY A 49 10.79 17.68 20.54
C GLY A 49 12.24 17.78 21.01
N ALA A 50 12.50 18.48 22.11
CA ALA A 50 13.83 18.56 22.73
C ALA A 50 14.28 17.29 23.48
N TYR A 51 13.38 16.34 23.77
CA TYR A 51 13.69 15.13 24.54
C TYR A 51 13.33 13.85 23.77
N PRO A 52 13.91 13.60 22.58
CA PRO A 52 13.53 12.47 21.74
C PRO A 52 13.76 11.10 22.39
N HIS A 53 14.71 10.99 23.32
CA HIS A 53 14.99 9.76 24.04
C HIS A 53 13.86 9.31 24.99
N THR A 54 12.89 10.17 25.30
CA THR A 54 11.71 9.82 26.11
C THR A 54 10.50 9.43 25.25
N ALA A 55 10.56 9.66 23.94
CA ALA A 55 9.48 9.45 22.98
C ALA A 55 9.76 8.25 22.05
N ILE A 56 8.77 7.90 21.22
CA ILE A 56 8.95 7.03 20.05
C ILE A 56 8.35 7.80 18.89
N ASP A 57 9.19 8.24 17.95
CA ASP A 57 8.76 9.08 16.82
C ASP A 57 8.16 8.23 15.69
N PRO A 58 6.82 8.26 15.50
CA PRO A 58 6.17 7.46 14.45
C PRO A 58 6.34 8.08 13.06
N ILE A 59 6.61 9.40 12.95
CA ILE A 59 6.78 10.08 11.66
C ILE A 59 8.04 9.56 10.99
N THR A 60 9.16 9.51 11.72
CA THR A 60 10.41 9.00 11.15
C THR A 60 10.30 7.52 10.76
N VAL A 61 9.56 6.71 11.53
CA VAL A 61 9.29 5.30 11.18
C VAL A 61 8.49 5.19 9.90
N LEU A 62 7.36 5.91 9.81
CA LEU A 62 6.50 5.88 8.64
C LEU A 62 7.24 6.39 7.40
N ALA A 63 8.03 7.46 7.51
CA ALA A 63 8.84 7.97 6.41
C ALA A 63 9.83 6.92 5.89
N THR A 64 10.45 6.15 6.79
CA THR A 64 11.36 5.06 6.42
C THR A 64 10.62 3.95 5.65
N ILE A 65 9.42 3.57 6.12
CA ILE A 65 8.57 2.58 5.44
C ILE A 65 8.18 3.08 4.05
N VAL A 66 7.63 4.31 3.96
CA VAL A 66 7.19 4.93 2.71
C VAL A 66 8.31 4.97 1.68
N ALA A 67 9.52 5.35 2.08
CA ALA A 67 10.67 5.42 1.19
C ALA A 67 11.08 4.03 0.66
N ALA A 68 10.90 2.96 1.46
CA ALA A 68 11.28 1.60 1.10
C ALA A 68 10.19 0.83 0.32
N LEU A 69 8.93 1.30 0.31
CA LEU A 69 7.82 0.60 -0.36
C LEU A 69 8.08 0.29 -1.86
N PRO A 70 8.54 1.23 -2.70
CA PRO A 70 8.76 0.95 -4.12
C PRO A 70 9.86 -0.09 -4.34
N GLU A 71 10.94 -0.05 -3.56
CA GLU A 71 12.04 -1.02 -3.65
C GLU A 71 11.58 -2.40 -3.19
N ALA A 72 10.85 -2.49 -2.08
CA ALA A 72 10.32 -3.75 -1.57
C ALA A 72 9.45 -4.45 -2.61
N ALA A 73 8.58 -3.70 -3.31
CA ALA A 73 7.77 -4.23 -4.40
C ALA A 73 8.63 -4.76 -5.57
N ALA A 74 9.61 -3.97 -6.01
CA ALA A 74 10.46 -4.32 -7.14
C ALA A 74 11.38 -5.54 -6.89
N ARG A 75 11.64 -5.89 -5.62
CA ARG A 75 12.49 -7.03 -5.25
C ARG A 75 11.75 -8.34 -5.03
N VAL A 76 10.42 -8.30 -4.86
CA VAL A 76 9.61 -9.51 -4.61
C VAL A 76 8.75 -9.91 -5.80
N ILE A 77 8.46 -8.98 -6.71
CA ILE A 77 7.71 -9.25 -7.94
C ILE A 77 8.68 -9.52 -9.09
N ASN A 78 8.32 -10.49 -9.94
CA ASN A 78 9.05 -10.78 -11.16
C ASN A 78 9.12 -9.48 -12.02
N PRO A 79 10.31 -9.00 -12.43
CA PRO A 79 10.43 -7.72 -13.14
C PRO A 79 9.69 -7.65 -14.49
N ILE A 80 9.32 -8.78 -15.09
CA ILE A 80 8.47 -8.80 -16.29
C ILE A 80 6.97 -8.74 -15.97
N HIS A 81 6.56 -8.90 -14.71
CA HIS A 81 5.19 -8.76 -14.27
C HIS A 81 4.93 -7.31 -13.84
N PRO A 82 3.99 -6.60 -14.49
CA PRO A 82 3.67 -5.23 -14.09
C PRO A 82 3.10 -5.17 -12.67
N SER A 83 3.76 -4.40 -11.81
CA SER A 83 3.26 -4.05 -10.49
C SER A 83 3.60 -2.60 -10.14
N VAL A 84 2.73 -1.96 -9.37
CA VAL A 84 2.89 -0.56 -8.94
C VAL A 84 2.46 -0.45 -7.49
N VAL A 85 3.24 0.28 -6.68
CA VAL A 85 2.85 0.72 -5.34
C VAL A 85 2.89 2.24 -5.33
N THR A 86 1.85 2.87 -4.80
CA THR A 86 1.75 4.33 -4.73
C THR A 86 1.20 4.73 -3.39
N VAL A 87 1.93 5.59 -2.67
CA VAL A 87 1.43 6.26 -1.46
C VAL A 87 0.68 7.51 -1.89
N GLY A 88 -0.61 7.58 -1.56
CA GLY A 88 -1.50 8.67 -1.95
C GLY A 88 -1.65 9.73 -0.87
N THR A 89 -1.50 9.37 0.41
CA THR A 89 -1.57 10.33 1.52
C THR A 89 -0.57 9.99 2.62
N ILE A 90 -0.06 11.02 3.31
CA ILE A 90 0.75 10.90 4.51
C ILE A 90 0.29 11.97 5.50
N ARG A 91 0.07 11.59 6.76
CA ARG A 91 -0.36 12.48 7.84
C ARG A 91 0.34 12.11 9.15
N GLY A 92 0.68 13.10 9.97
CA GLY A 92 1.26 12.87 11.29
C GLY A 92 1.66 14.17 11.97
N GLY A 93 1.64 14.18 13.31
CA GLY A 93 1.98 15.35 14.11
C GLY A 93 0.87 16.40 14.22
N THR A 94 1.06 17.32 15.16
CA THR A 94 0.11 18.40 15.48
C THR A 94 0.79 19.77 15.66
N ALA A 95 2.08 19.79 15.98
CA ALA A 95 2.90 20.99 16.14
C ALA A 95 4.37 20.68 15.83
N GLU A 96 5.16 21.69 15.48
CA GLU A 96 6.57 21.58 15.09
C GLU A 96 7.53 21.18 16.23
N ASN A 97 7.12 21.39 17.49
CA ASN A 97 7.93 21.11 18.67
C ASN A 97 7.43 19.90 19.48
N ILE A 98 6.49 19.12 18.93
CA ILE A 98 5.91 17.93 19.56
C ILE A 98 6.20 16.71 18.69
N ILE A 99 6.81 15.69 19.29
CA ILE A 99 6.91 14.35 18.68
C ILE A 99 5.51 13.73 18.68
N ALA A 100 5.07 13.27 17.52
CA ALA A 100 3.71 12.76 17.31
C ALA A 100 3.43 11.46 18.09
N GLU A 101 2.16 11.24 18.44
CA GLU A 101 1.70 9.95 18.98
C GLU A 101 1.39 8.92 17.88
N SER A 102 1.09 9.39 16.66
CA SER A 102 0.84 8.53 15.52
C SER A 102 1.23 9.18 14.21
N ALA A 103 1.56 8.34 13.23
CA ALA A 103 1.67 8.73 11.82
C ALA A 103 0.93 7.71 10.96
N HIS A 104 0.33 8.16 9.88
CA HIS A 104 -0.55 7.35 9.04
C HIS A 104 -0.34 7.66 7.56
N CYS A 105 -0.36 6.63 6.71
CA CYS A 105 -0.41 6.77 5.27
C CYS A 105 -1.44 5.85 4.64
N THR A 106 -1.98 6.27 3.49
CA THR A 106 -2.79 5.41 2.62
C THR A 106 -2.18 5.35 1.24
N GLY A 107 -2.44 4.25 0.55
CA GLY A 107 -1.94 4.06 -0.79
C GLY A 107 -2.68 2.97 -1.54
N THR A 108 -2.16 2.68 -2.71
CA THR A 108 -2.70 1.69 -3.64
C THR A 108 -1.60 0.76 -4.11
N MET A 109 -1.98 -0.47 -4.40
CA MET A 109 -1.15 -1.39 -5.16
C MET A 109 -1.91 -1.87 -6.40
N ARG A 110 -1.13 -2.12 -7.45
CA ARG A 110 -1.59 -2.69 -8.72
C ARG A 110 -0.75 -3.90 -9.04
N THR A 111 -1.39 -4.99 -9.43
CA THR A 111 -0.72 -6.20 -9.94
C THR A 111 -1.49 -6.70 -11.16
N PHE A 112 -0.77 -7.13 -12.19
CA PHE A 112 -1.42 -7.69 -13.38
C PHE A 112 -1.69 -9.20 -13.25
N HIS A 113 -0.80 -9.92 -12.55
CA HIS A 113 -0.96 -11.34 -12.29
C HIS A 113 -1.54 -11.55 -10.89
N ASP A 114 -2.56 -12.41 -10.79
CA ASP A 114 -3.27 -12.66 -9.53
C ASP A 114 -2.34 -13.21 -8.43
N ALA A 115 -1.42 -14.11 -8.78
CA ALA A 115 -0.45 -14.69 -7.85
C ALA A 115 0.48 -13.64 -7.20
N ASP A 116 0.77 -12.53 -7.89
CA ASP A 116 1.65 -11.48 -7.38
C ASP A 116 0.97 -10.63 -6.30
N ARG A 117 -0.37 -10.60 -6.27
CA ARG A 117 -1.15 -9.78 -5.33
C ARG A 117 -0.84 -10.14 -3.88
N ALA A 118 -0.92 -11.42 -3.53
CA ALA A 118 -0.64 -11.91 -2.18
C ALA A 118 0.85 -11.75 -1.81
N VAL A 119 1.75 -11.92 -2.79
CA VAL A 119 3.20 -11.73 -2.61
C VAL A 119 3.51 -10.28 -2.25
N LEU A 120 2.95 -9.33 -3.03
CA LEU A 120 3.14 -7.91 -2.81
C LEU A 120 2.55 -7.47 -1.47
N GLN A 121 1.33 -7.88 -1.16
CA GLN A 121 0.69 -7.60 0.12
C GLN A 121 1.55 -8.08 1.30
N GLY A 122 2.00 -9.34 1.27
CA GLY A 122 2.85 -9.89 2.31
C GLY A 122 4.19 -9.16 2.44
N ALA A 123 4.77 -8.69 1.34
CA ALA A 123 6.01 -7.91 1.37
C ALA A 123 5.82 -6.55 2.03
N LEU A 124 4.73 -5.83 1.73
CA LEU A 124 4.45 -4.54 2.36
C LEU A 124 4.21 -4.69 3.87
N THR A 125 3.47 -5.73 4.29
CA THR A 125 3.26 -6.04 5.70
C THR A 125 4.58 -6.32 6.41
N ARG A 126 5.41 -7.22 5.87
CA ARG A 126 6.71 -7.57 6.48
C ARG A 126 7.65 -6.35 6.58
N LEU A 127 7.65 -5.48 5.57
CA LEU A 127 8.43 -4.24 5.61
C LEU A 127 7.96 -3.35 6.76
N ALA A 128 6.65 -3.08 6.84
CA ALA A 128 6.09 -2.20 7.87
C ALA A 128 6.35 -2.74 9.28
N GLU A 129 6.08 -4.02 9.51
CA GLU A 129 6.31 -4.70 10.79
C GLU A 129 7.81 -4.74 11.17
N GLY A 130 8.69 -5.03 10.20
CA GLY A 130 10.13 -5.06 10.42
C GLY A 130 10.70 -3.70 10.80
N GLN A 131 10.27 -2.63 10.12
CA GLN A 131 10.68 -1.26 10.45
C GLN A 131 10.13 -0.80 11.80
N ALA A 132 8.89 -1.17 12.13
CA ALA A 132 8.31 -0.89 13.44
C ALA A 132 9.09 -1.61 14.57
N LEU A 133 9.41 -2.89 14.39
CA LEU A 133 10.14 -3.68 15.38
C LEU A 133 11.57 -3.16 15.61
N ALA A 134 12.26 -2.72 14.55
CA ALA A 134 13.62 -2.20 14.63
C ALA A 134 13.77 -0.98 15.55
N ARG A 135 12.66 -0.26 15.83
CA ARG A 135 12.65 0.92 16.71
C ARG A 135 12.41 0.60 18.19
N GLY A 136 12.19 -0.67 18.51
CA GLY A 136 11.91 -1.16 19.86
C GLY A 136 10.44 -1.50 20.07
N PRO A 137 10.12 -2.35 21.06
CA PRO A 137 8.76 -2.80 21.30
C PRO A 137 7.86 -1.62 21.68
N PRO A 138 6.53 -1.69 21.41
CA PRO A 138 5.57 -0.76 21.98
C PRO A 138 5.72 -0.81 23.50
N ARG A 139 6.29 0.26 24.08
CA ARG A 139 6.42 0.36 25.54
C ARG A 139 5.05 0.75 26.07
N ARG A 140 4.51 -0.12 26.93
CA ARG A 140 3.22 0.02 27.63
C ARG A 140 3.07 1.37 28.31
#